data_AF-B7TW78-F1
#
_entry.id   AF-B7TW78-F1
#
_cell.length_a   1.000
_cell.length_b   1.000
_cell.length_c   1.000
_cell.angle_alpha   90.00
_cell.angle_beta   90.00
_cell.angle_gamma   90.00
#
_symmetry.space_group_name_H-M   'P 1'
#
loop_
_entity.id
_entity.type
_entity.pdbx_description
1 polymer ?
#
loop_
_entity_poly.entity_id
_entity_poly.type
_entity_poly.pdbx_seq_one_letter_code
_entity_poly.pdbx_strand_id
1 'polypeptide(L)'
;TPDHIKKAAIQSINEGKTKYTAVDGTHELKKAIINKLKRDNNLEYTLNQICVGAGAKQVLFNLFMATINPGDEAIIPAPYWVSYVDMVSLFGGLPVIVECKQNFKLTPELLESNITEKTKWLILNSPNNPAGIVYTYDELKSIARVLLKHPHVNVVTDDIYEHIVYDEKFFTIAKIEPKLYDRVFVVNGVSKAYAMTGWRIGYIAGRNDIVKAISTLQSQSTSNPNSIAQAAAVEALNGDHNFLKERTKIFKDRRDFVIKKLNSASGLSASIPQGAFYLFVSCEGLLGKSTKSGKVISNDLDFAEYLLEDYLVAVV
;
A
#
# COMPACT_ATOMS: atom_id res chain seq x y z
N THR A 1 -14.63 -11.80 -2.57
CA THR A 1 -14.95 -11.77 -1.13
C THR A 1 -15.29 -13.17 -0.59
N PRO A 2 -14.68 -13.62 0.52
CA PRO A 2 -15.11 -14.80 1.28
C PRO A 2 -16.59 -14.76 1.70
N ASP A 3 -17.23 -15.92 1.84
CA ASP A 3 -18.68 -15.98 2.05
C ASP A 3 -19.12 -15.55 3.46
N HIS A 4 -18.32 -15.79 4.51
CA HIS A 4 -18.63 -15.30 5.85
C HIS A 4 -18.73 -13.77 5.89
N ILE A 5 -17.85 -13.07 5.17
CA ILE A 5 -17.88 -11.61 5.00
C ILE A 5 -19.12 -11.15 4.21
N LYS A 6 -19.48 -11.86 3.12
CA LYS A 6 -20.72 -11.55 2.38
C LYS A 6 -21.95 -11.70 3.26
N LYS A 7 -22.02 -12.76 4.07
CA LYS A 7 -23.12 -13.02 5.00
C LYS A 7 -23.25 -11.89 6.03
N ALA A 8 -22.13 -11.43 6.61
CA ALA A 8 -22.14 -10.29 7.53
C ALA A 8 -22.66 -9.00 6.87
N ALA A 9 -22.29 -8.75 5.62
CA ALA A 9 -22.84 -7.63 4.85
C ALA A 9 -24.36 -7.76 4.66
N ILE A 10 -24.83 -8.91 4.19
CA ILE A 10 -26.27 -9.19 3.98
C ILE A 10 -27.04 -9.04 5.29
N GLN A 11 -26.52 -9.60 6.38
CA GLN A 11 -27.11 -9.46 7.70
C GLN A 11 -27.20 -7.99 8.13
N SER A 12 -26.15 -7.18 7.90
CA SER A 12 -26.19 -5.76 8.25
C SER A 12 -27.23 -4.97 7.46
N ILE A 13 -27.52 -5.37 6.21
CA ILE A 13 -28.62 -4.82 5.43
C ILE A 13 -29.96 -5.18 6.08
N ASN A 14 -30.16 -6.45 6.43
CA ASN A 14 -31.39 -6.94 7.07
C ASN A 14 -31.64 -6.30 8.45
N GLU A 15 -30.57 -6.03 9.21
CA GLU A 15 -30.63 -5.33 10.51
C GLU A 15 -30.83 -3.82 10.37
N GLY A 16 -30.88 -3.29 9.14
CA GLY A 16 -31.12 -1.88 8.90
C GLY A 16 -29.94 -0.96 9.24
N LYS A 17 -28.68 -1.47 9.26
CA LYS A 17 -27.44 -0.69 9.46
C LYS A 17 -27.12 0.22 8.25
N THR A 18 -28.06 1.10 7.92
CA THR A 18 -28.15 1.88 6.68
C THR A 18 -28.03 3.40 6.92
N LYS A 19 -27.79 3.81 8.17
CA LYS A 19 -27.72 5.21 8.58
C LYS A 19 -26.27 5.67 8.64
N TYR A 20 -26.08 6.99 8.82
CA TYR A 20 -24.76 7.54 9.09
C TYR A 20 -24.12 6.87 10.30
N THR A 21 -22.80 6.68 10.21
CA THR A 21 -21.96 6.20 11.30
C THR A 21 -21.07 7.34 11.78
N ALA A 22 -20.23 7.08 12.79
CA ALA A 22 -19.12 8.00 13.07
C ALA A 22 -18.25 8.19 11.82
N VAL A 23 -17.79 9.44 11.61
CA VAL A 23 -17.04 9.88 10.42
C VAL A 23 -15.80 9.03 10.20
N ASP A 24 -15.07 8.74 11.27
CA ASP A 24 -13.83 7.96 11.30
C ASP A 24 -14.06 6.44 11.44
N GLY A 25 -15.31 5.98 11.33
CA GLY A 25 -15.72 4.59 11.34
C GLY A 25 -16.39 4.14 12.63
N THR A 26 -17.19 3.07 12.55
CA THR A 26 -17.91 2.55 13.73
C THR A 26 -16.95 2.07 14.81
N HIS A 27 -17.42 2.11 16.06
CA HIS A 27 -16.65 1.62 17.21
C HIS A 27 -16.21 0.17 17.05
N GLU A 28 -17.08 -0.68 16.52
CA GLU A 28 -16.82 -2.10 16.28
C GLU A 28 -15.69 -2.30 15.27
N LEU A 29 -15.69 -1.52 14.18
CA LEU A 29 -14.65 -1.62 13.16
C LEU A 29 -13.30 -1.11 13.69
N LYS A 30 -13.30 0.00 14.42
CA LYS A 30 -12.07 0.53 15.03
C LYS A 30 -11.49 -0.46 16.04
N LYS A 31 -12.33 -1.12 16.85
CA LYS A 31 -11.88 -2.23 17.73
C LYS A 31 -11.32 -3.42 16.95
N ALA A 32 -11.98 -3.83 15.87
CA ALA A 32 -11.50 -4.92 15.03
C ALA A 32 -10.12 -4.60 14.41
N ILE A 33 -9.92 -3.36 13.97
CA ILE A 33 -8.63 -2.86 13.48
C ILE A 33 -7.56 -2.89 14.57
N ILE A 34 -7.85 -2.38 15.77
CA ILE A 34 -6.91 -2.42 16.91
C ILE A 34 -6.52 -3.86 17.25
N ASN A 35 -7.50 -4.76 17.34
CA ASN A 35 -7.27 -6.17 17.63
C ASN A 35 -6.41 -6.82 16.54
N LYS A 36 -6.68 -6.50 15.26
CA LYS A 36 -5.87 -6.97 14.14
C LYS A 36 -4.43 -6.47 14.23
N LEU A 37 -4.22 -5.18 14.47
CA LEU A 37 -2.88 -4.57 14.57
C LEU A 37 -2.09 -5.17 15.73
N LYS A 38 -2.76 -5.46 16.85
CA LYS A 38 -2.15 -6.17 17.98
C LYS A 38 -1.82 -7.63 17.65
N ARG A 39 -2.77 -8.37 17.07
CA ARG A 39 -2.63 -9.80 16.75
C ARG A 39 -1.56 -10.06 15.68
N ASP A 40 -1.59 -9.28 14.59
CA ASP A 40 -0.81 -9.58 13.39
C ASP A 40 0.52 -8.79 13.36
N ASN A 41 0.56 -7.61 13.98
CA ASN A 41 1.72 -6.71 13.89
C ASN A 41 2.33 -6.37 15.27
N ASN A 42 1.70 -6.82 16.37
CA ASN A 42 2.11 -6.51 17.74
C ASN A 42 2.23 -5.00 18.00
N LEU A 43 1.26 -4.25 17.47
CA LEU A 43 1.10 -2.80 17.65
C LEU A 43 -0.11 -2.53 18.55
N GLU A 44 0.02 -1.57 19.47
CA GLU A 44 -1.05 -1.20 20.39
C GLU A 44 -1.52 0.22 20.08
N TYR A 45 -2.78 0.36 19.66
CA TYR A 45 -3.41 1.64 19.36
C TYR A 45 -4.70 1.80 20.15
N THR A 46 -5.10 3.04 20.40
CA THR A 46 -6.41 3.39 20.97
C THR A 46 -7.40 3.80 19.88
N LEU A 47 -8.69 3.93 20.24
CA LEU A 47 -9.74 4.27 19.26
C LEU A 47 -9.46 5.60 18.54
N ASN A 48 -9.03 6.62 19.26
CA ASN A 48 -8.70 7.93 18.68
C ASN A 48 -7.44 7.93 17.79
N GLN A 49 -6.71 6.82 17.72
CA GLN A 49 -5.57 6.64 16.83
C GLN A 49 -5.92 5.92 15.52
N ILE A 50 -7.20 5.59 15.30
CA ILE A 50 -7.68 4.92 14.08
C ILE A 50 -8.66 5.83 13.34
N CYS A 51 -8.52 5.95 12.02
CA CYS A 51 -9.54 6.51 11.13
C CYS A 51 -9.79 5.58 9.95
N VAL A 52 -11.06 5.30 9.65
CA VAL A 52 -11.51 4.48 8.52
C VAL A 52 -11.97 5.39 7.39
N GLY A 53 -11.58 5.08 6.16
CA GLY A 53 -12.02 5.77 4.95
C GLY A 53 -12.50 4.82 3.85
N ALA A 54 -12.95 5.41 2.75
CA ALA A 54 -13.42 4.78 1.51
C ALA A 54 -12.27 4.11 0.71
N GLY A 55 -11.58 3.18 1.37
CA GLY A 55 -10.37 2.51 0.90
C GLY A 55 -9.09 3.21 1.34
N ALA A 56 -7.96 2.48 1.25
CA ALA A 56 -6.63 2.97 1.62
C ALA A 56 -6.23 4.26 0.86
N LYS A 57 -6.68 4.38 -0.40
CA LYS A 57 -6.46 5.58 -1.22
C LYS A 57 -7.00 6.85 -0.56
N GLN A 58 -8.19 6.82 0.05
CA GLN A 58 -8.76 8.01 0.68
C GLN A 58 -8.01 8.38 1.96
N VAL A 59 -7.62 7.41 2.80
CA VAL A 59 -6.91 7.76 4.04
C VAL A 59 -5.50 8.33 3.76
N LEU A 60 -4.83 7.87 2.70
CA LEU A 60 -3.59 8.48 2.20
C LEU A 60 -3.82 9.90 1.68
N PHE A 61 -4.85 10.07 0.84
CA PHE A 61 -5.22 11.37 0.30
C PHE A 61 -5.52 12.38 1.43
N ASN A 62 -6.32 11.99 2.42
CA ASN A 62 -6.64 12.83 3.57
C ASN A 62 -5.43 13.10 4.45
N LEU A 63 -4.52 12.13 4.62
CA LEU A 63 -3.26 12.33 5.35
C LEU A 63 -2.44 13.44 4.69
N PHE A 64 -2.22 13.35 3.38
CA PHE A 64 -1.44 14.35 2.66
C PHE A 64 -2.15 15.70 2.63
N MET A 65 -3.46 15.74 2.41
CA MET A 65 -4.24 16.98 2.49
C MET A 65 -4.17 17.63 3.88
N ALA A 66 -4.18 16.84 4.96
CA ALA A 66 -4.13 17.34 6.33
C ALA A 66 -2.76 17.87 6.74
N THR A 67 -1.70 17.41 6.07
CA THR A 67 -0.35 17.56 6.61
C THR A 67 0.61 18.25 5.68
N ILE A 68 0.44 18.21 4.36
CA ILE A 68 1.37 18.83 3.42
C ILE A 68 1.09 20.33 3.31
N ASN A 69 2.15 21.12 3.50
CA ASN A 69 2.20 22.53 3.15
C ASN A 69 3.00 22.74 1.85
N PRO A 70 2.81 23.87 1.15
CA PRO A 70 3.63 24.23 0.00
C PRO A 70 5.14 24.15 0.31
N GLY A 71 5.85 23.34 -0.48
CA GLY A 71 7.30 23.14 -0.34
C GLY A 71 7.73 22.05 0.64
N ASP A 72 6.82 21.40 1.37
CA ASP A 72 7.13 20.18 2.12
C ASP A 72 7.54 19.07 1.14
N GLU A 73 8.59 18.32 1.47
CA GLU A 73 9.09 17.22 0.65
C GLU A 73 8.57 15.86 1.14
N ALA A 74 8.22 14.98 0.20
CA ALA A 74 7.90 13.59 0.47
C ALA A 74 8.83 12.67 -0.33
N ILE A 75 9.65 11.89 0.37
CA ILE A 75 10.54 10.89 -0.22
C ILE A 75 9.72 9.67 -0.66
N ILE A 76 9.85 9.30 -1.93
CA ILE A 76 9.12 8.21 -2.58
C ILE A 76 10.12 7.28 -3.29
N PRO A 77 10.40 6.09 -2.76
CA PRO A 77 11.25 5.10 -3.41
C PRO A 77 10.64 4.60 -4.72
N ALA A 78 11.37 4.69 -5.82
CA ALA A 78 10.98 4.14 -7.11
C ALA A 78 11.48 2.70 -7.29
N PRO A 79 10.66 1.81 -7.89
CA PRO A 79 9.34 2.06 -8.47
C PRO A 79 8.24 2.16 -7.40
N TYR A 80 7.25 3.02 -7.66
CA TYR A 80 6.21 3.38 -6.71
C TYR A 80 4.82 3.19 -7.29
N TRP A 81 3.82 3.09 -6.42
CA TRP A 81 2.43 3.14 -6.84
C TRP A 81 2.09 4.56 -7.33
N VAL A 82 1.61 4.64 -8.57
CA VAL A 82 1.39 5.88 -9.34
C VAL A 82 0.77 7.04 -8.54
N SER A 83 -0.16 6.77 -7.63
CA SER A 83 -0.88 7.82 -6.92
C SER A 83 -0.07 8.57 -5.87
N TYR A 84 1.06 8.06 -5.36
CA TYR A 84 1.79 8.76 -4.30
C TYR A 84 2.31 10.14 -4.75
N VAL A 85 2.93 10.20 -5.93
CA VAL A 85 3.47 11.44 -6.52
C VAL A 85 2.36 12.46 -6.76
N ASP A 86 1.25 12.02 -7.36
CA ASP A 86 0.13 12.90 -7.67
C ASP A 86 -0.53 13.46 -6.41
N MET A 87 -0.73 12.62 -5.38
CA MET A 87 -1.32 13.06 -4.12
C MET A 87 -0.47 14.11 -3.42
N VAL A 88 0.86 13.92 -3.38
CA VAL A 88 1.78 14.87 -2.77
C VAL A 88 1.75 16.21 -3.53
N SER A 89 1.86 16.14 -4.87
CA SER A 89 1.90 17.32 -5.74
C SER A 89 0.59 18.12 -5.69
N LEU A 90 -0.56 17.43 -5.62
CA LEU A 90 -1.88 18.05 -5.59
C LEU A 90 -2.04 19.01 -4.40
N PHE A 91 -1.36 18.76 -3.28
CA PHE A 91 -1.42 19.60 -2.08
C PHE A 91 -0.23 20.56 -1.93
N GLY A 92 0.53 20.77 -3.01
CA GLY A 92 1.66 21.70 -3.06
C GLY A 92 2.97 21.14 -2.47
N GLY A 93 2.99 19.86 -2.11
CA GLY A 93 4.21 19.18 -1.71
C GLY A 93 5.10 18.86 -2.89
N LEU A 94 6.38 18.58 -2.60
CA LEU A 94 7.39 18.21 -3.58
C LEU A 94 7.72 16.71 -3.45
N PRO A 95 7.33 15.87 -4.42
CA PRO A 95 7.75 14.48 -4.47
C PRO A 95 9.26 14.39 -4.74
N VAL A 96 10.01 13.80 -3.81
CA VAL A 96 11.43 13.48 -3.96
C VAL A 96 11.53 12.00 -4.33
N ILE A 97 11.60 11.73 -5.64
CA ILE A 97 11.67 10.37 -6.17
C ILE A 97 13.09 9.83 -6.01
N VAL A 98 13.25 8.68 -5.35
CA VAL A 98 14.55 8.04 -5.11
C VAL A 98 14.65 6.74 -5.91
N GLU A 99 15.48 6.72 -6.95
CA GLU A 99 15.69 5.55 -7.80
C GLU A 99 16.41 4.42 -7.04
N CYS A 100 15.67 3.35 -6.73
CA CYS A 100 16.22 2.19 -6.00
C CYS A 100 16.71 1.11 -6.98
N LYS A 101 17.83 1.36 -7.66
CA LYS A 101 18.35 0.46 -8.72
C LYS A 101 18.69 -0.94 -8.23
N GLN A 102 19.11 -1.07 -6.97
CA GLN A 102 19.43 -2.36 -6.37
C GLN A 102 18.16 -2.99 -5.78
N ASN A 103 17.63 -4.00 -6.47
CA ASN A 103 16.48 -4.79 -6.03
C ASN A 103 15.20 -3.97 -5.70
N PHE A 104 15.07 -2.76 -6.24
CA PHE A 104 13.91 -1.89 -6.03
C PHE A 104 13.68 -1.45 -4.56
N LYS A 105 14.68 -1.63 -3.69
CA LYS A 105 14.60 -1.31 -2.25
C LYS A 105 15.38 -0.04 -1.91
N LEU A 106 14.78 0.81 -1.07
CA LEU A 106 15.44 1.97 -0.50
C LEU A 106 16.55 1.51 0.46
N THR A 107 17.76 2.01 0.28
CA THR A 107 18.87 1.78 1.22
C THR A 107 18.98 2.91 2.23
N PRO A 108 19.62 2.69 3.39
CA PRO A 108 19.89 3.74 4.37
C PRO A 108 20.67 4.92 3.77
N GLU A 109 21.63 4.66 2.89
CA GLU A 109 22.47 5.68 2.26
C GLU A 109 21.65 6.55 1.31
N LEU A 110 20.81 5.92 0.48
CA LEU A 110 19.89 6.63 -0.41
C LEU A 110 18.87 7.46 0.37
N LEU A 111 18.37 6.95 1.51
CA LEU A 111 17.48 7.70 2.36
C LEU A 111 18.21 8.92 2.96
N GLU A 112 19.35 8.71 3.61
CA GLU A 112 20.11 9.76 4.29
C GLU A 112 20.52 10.88 3.31
N SER A 113 20.94 10.54 2.09
CA SER A 113 21.36 11.54 1.09
C SER A 113 20.22 12.38 0.50
N ASN A 114 18.96 11.94 0.65
CA ASN A 114 17.79 12.62 0.11
C ASN A 114 16.93 13.29 1.19
N ILE A 115 17.29 13.15 2.48
CA ILE A 115 16.64 13.90 3.54
C ILE A 115 17.17 15.34 3.56
N THR A 116 16.25 16.30 3.59
CA THR A 116 16.51 17.73 3.78
C THR A 116 15.75 18.23 5.01
N GLU A 117 15.93 19.52 5.34
CA GLU A 117 15.12 20.20 6.37
C GLU A 117 13.63 20.31 5.99
N LYS A 118 13.30 20.20 4.68
CA LYS A 118 11.93 20.23 4.17
C LYS A 118 11.30 18.84 4.09
N THR A 119 12.08 17.77 4.26
CA THR A 119 11.55 16.41 4.24
C THR A 119 10.58 16.21 5.40
N LYS A 120 9.33 15.94 5.04
CA LYS A 120 8.24 15.72 5.99
C LYS A 120 7.78 14.28 6.04
N TRP A 121 7.81 13.61 4.89
CA TRP A 121 7.30 12.26 4.72
C TRP A 121 8.33 11.36 4.04
N LEU A 122 8.46 10.14 4.55
CA LEU A 122 8.93 8.98 3.80
C LEU A 122 7.74 8.06 3.55
N ILE A 123 7.51 7.68 2.29
CA ILE A 123 6.48 6.69 1.94
C ILE A 123 7.14 5.34 1.70
N LEU A 124 6.86 4.37 2.56
CA LEU A 124 7.24 2.98 2.39
C LEU A 124 6.02 2.16 2.00
N ASN A 125 6.14 1.33 0.96
CA ASN A 125 5.11 0.38 0.57
C ASN A 125 5.73 -1.03 0.50
N SER A 126 5.30 -1.91 1.41
CA SER A 126 5.81 -3.27 1.50
C SER A 126 4.69 -4.23 1.93
N PRO A 127 4.44 -5.35 1.21
CA PRO A 127 4.94 -5.64 -0.14
C PRO A 127 4.63 -4.53 -1.15
N ASN A 128 5.57 -4.25 -2.05
CA ASN A 128 5.48 -3.11 -2.96
C ASN A 128 4.58 -3.38 -4.17
N ASN A 129 3.84 -2.36 -4.58
CA ASN A 129 3.32 -2.20 -5.93
C ASN A 129 4.16 -1.12 -6.64
N PRO A 130 4.84 -1.41 -7.76
CA PRO A 130 4.64 -2.56 -8.67
C PRO A 130 5.66 -3.71 -8.55
N ALA A 131 6.76 -3.57 -7.81
CA ALA A 131 7.87 -4.52 -7.87
C ALA A 131 7.64 -5.82 -7.07
N GLY A 132 6.63 -5.86 -6.19
CA GLY A 132 6.36 -7.04 -5.35
C GLY A 132 7.46 -7.31 -4.33
N ILE A 133 8.29 -6.32 -4.01
CA ILE A 133 9.39 -6.46 -3.06
C ILE A 133 8.90 -6.43 -1.61
N VAL A 134 9.55 -7.18 -0.74
CA VAL A 134 9.29 -7.20 0.70
C VAL A 134 10.55 -6.78 1.44
N TYR A 135 10.45 -5.78 2.31
CA TYR A 135 11.57 -5.39 3.16
C TYR A 135 11.70 -6.38 4.32
N THR A 136 12.92 -6.85 4.53
CA THR A 136 13.29 -7.70 5.66
C THR A 136 13.39 -6.88 6.94
N TYR A 137 13.47 -7.58 8.08
CA TYR A 137 13.66 -6.95 9.38
C TYR A 137 14.92 -6.06 9.42
N ASP A 138 16.06 -6.56 8.92
CA ASP A 138 17.34 -5.83 8.98
C ASP A 138 17.38 -4.62 8.04
N GLU A 139 16.73 -4.70 6.88
CA GLU A 139 16.58 -3.57 5.96
C GLU A 139 15.75 -2.46 6.60
N LEU A 140 14.55 -2.77 7.12
CA LEU A 140 13.72 -1.79 7.81
C LEU A 140 14.38 -1.24 9.08
N LYS A 141 15.13 -2.06 9.83
CA LYS A 141 15.90 -1.61 11.00
C LYS A 141 16.99 -0.62 10.62
N SER A 142 17.64 -0.83 9.48
CA SER A 142 18.67 0.07 8.98
C SER A 142 18.08 1.40 8.48
N ILE A 143 16.90 1.36 7.83
CA ILE A 143 16.10 2.55 7.51
C ILE A 143 15.69 3.29 8.81
N ALA A 144 15.20 2.57 9.82
CA ALA A 144 14.80 3.16 11.09
C ALA A 144 15.95 3.90 11.79
N ARG A 145 17.18 3.38 11.72
CA ARG A 145 18.36 4.05 12.27
C ARG A 145 18.63 5.42 11.65
N VAL A 146 18.38 5.58 10.34
CA VAL A 146 18.48 6.88 9.66
C VAL A 146 17.38 7.80 10.17
N LEU A 147 16.14 7.33 10.22
CA LEU A 147 14.98 8.11 10.69
C LEU A 147 15.11 8.57 12.15
N LEU A 148 15.86 7.86 13.00
CA LEU A 148 16.15 8.29 14.37
C LEU A 148 17.06 9.52 14.44
N LYS A 149 17.92 9.74 13.44
CA LYS A 149 18.75 10.95 13.34
C LYS A 149 17.96 12.17 12.83
N HIS A 150 16.82 11.92 12.17
CA HIS A 150 15.97 12.93 11.52
C HIS A 150 14.57 12.94 12.15
N PRO A 151 14.41 13.53 13.36
CA PRO A 151 13.17 13.46 14.13
C PRO A 151 11.99 14.19 13.48
N HIS A 152 12.23 15.09 12.53
CA HIS A 152 11.20 15.83 11.79
C HIS A 152 10.51 15.00 10.69
N VAL A 153 11.13 13.91 10.24
CA VAL A 153 10.60 13.06 9.17
C VAL A 153 9.57 12.08 9.75
N ASN A 154 8.35 12.09 9.19
CA ASN A 154 7.31 11.11 9.46
C ASN A 154 7.34 10.01 8.41
N VAL A 155 6.77 8.85 8.72
CA VAL A 155 6.73 7.69 7.83
C VAL A 155 5.30 7.28 7.58
N VAL A 156 4.94 7.12 6.31
CA VAL A 156 3.78 6.33 5.91
C VAL A 156 4.26 4.93 5.60
N THR A 157 3.66 3.92 6.23
CA THR A 157 3.87 2.52 5.84
C THR A 157 2.56 1.99 5.27
N ASP A 158 2.52 1.85 3.94
CA ASP A 158 1.40 1.26 3.21
C ASP A 158 1.57 -0.26 3.17
N ASP A 159 0.88 -0.91 4.10
CA ASP A 159 0.97 -2.34 4.41
C ASP A 159 -0.19 -3.12 3.77
N ILE A 160 -0.87 -2.55 2.77
CA ILE A 160 -2.10 -3.10 2.16
C ILE A 160 -1.94 -4.52 1.58
N TYR A 161 -0.71 -4.96 1.32
CA TYR A 161 -0.38 -6.30 0.79
C TYR A 161 0.17 -7.26 1.86
N GLU A 162 0.15 -6.94 3.16
CA GLU A 162 0.86 -7.70 4.22
C GLU A 162 0.57 -9.21 4.25
N HIS A 163 -0.62 -9.64 3.82
CA HIS A 163 -1.03 -11.05 3.81
C HIS A 163 -0.67 -11.80 2.52
N ILE A 164 -0.14 -11.09 1.52
CA ILE A 164 0.25 -11.63 0.21
C ILE A 164 1.78 -11.59 0.15
N VAL A 165 2.39 -12.53 0.87
CA VAL A 165 3.85 -12.70 0.98
C VAL A 165 4.18 -14.18 0.78
N TYR A 166 5.22 -14.48 -0.01
CA TYR A 166 5.50 -15.83 -0.50
C TYR A 166 6.67 -16.51 0.21
N ASP A 167 7.87 -15.96 0.03
CA ASP A 167 9.14 -16.55 0.43
C ASP A 167 9.83 -15.74 1.53
N GLU A 168 9.13 -14.73 2.04
CA GLU A 168 9.61 -13.79 3.06
C GLU A 168 8.66 -13.71 4.25
N LYS A 169 9.08 -13.03 5.31
CA LYS A 169 8.21 -12.65 6.41
C LYS A 169 7.89 -11.17 6.34
N PHE A 170 6.61 -10.82 6.49
CA PHE A 170 6.19 -9.44 6.60
C PHE A 170 6.65 -8.82 7.93
N PHE A 171 7.16 -7.60 7.83
CA PHE A 171 7.41 -6.72 8.97
C PHE A 171 6.94 -5.31 8.63
N THR A 172 6.47 -4.58 9.65
CA THR A 172 6.13 -3.17 9.54
C THR A 172 7.12 -2.34 10.33
N ILE A 173 7.54 -1.19 9.79
CA ILE A 173 8.53 -0.32 10.44
C ILE A 173 8.03 0.21 11.79
N ALA A 174 6.71 0.35 11.95
CA ALA A 174 6.06 0.73 13.20
C ALA A 174 6.42 -0.20 14.37
N LYS A 175 6.69 -1.49 14.08
CA LYS A 175 7.05 -2.47 15.11
C LYS A 175 8.54 -2.57 15.35
N ILE A 176 9.34 -2.35 14.31
CA ILE A 176 10.79 -2.60 14.35
C ILE A 176 11.50 -1.62 15.27
N GLU A 177 11.08 -0.36 15.28
CA GLU A 177 11.66 0.67 16.15
C GLU A 177 10.54 1.42 16.89
N PRO A 178 10.24 1.04 18.14
CA PRO A 178 9.19 1.68 18.95
C PRO A 178 9.38 3.19 19.15
N LYS A 179 10.62 3.71 19.07
CA LYS A 179 10.86 5.16 19.14
C LYS A 179 10.31 5.93 17.94
N LEU A 180 9.95 5.24 16.85
CA LEU A 180 9.27 5.85 15.70
C LEU A 180 7.75 5.85 15.84
N TYR A 181 7.17 5.25 16.88
CA TYR A 181 5.72 5.02 16.99
C TYR A 181 4.86 6.26 16.71
N ASP A 182 5.19 7.40 17.33
CA ASP A 182 4.44 8.66 17.12
C ASP A 182 4.67 9.32 15.75
N ARG A 183 5.58 8.78 14.94
CA ARG A 183 5.93 9.29 13.60
C ARG A 183 5.58 8.32 12.48
N VAL A 184 5.04 7.14 12.80
CA VAL A 184 4.66 6.14 11.79
C VAL A 184 3.14 6.08 11.66
N PHE A 185 2.69 6.18 10.41
CA PHE A 185 1.30 6.11 10.02
C PHE A 185 1.09 4.83 9.20
N VAL A 186 0.45 3.85 9.83
CA VAL A 186 0.16 2.54 9.21
C VAL A 186 -1.10 2.67 8.38
N VAL A 187 -0.97 2.50 7.07
CA VAL A 187 -2.08 2.46 6.13
C VAL A 187 -2.31 1.03 5.69
N ASN A 188 -3.54 0.56 5.81
CA ASN A 188 -3.90 -0.80 5.41
C ASN A 188 -5.42 -0.87 5.14
N GLY A 189 -5.98 -2.06 4.87
CA GLY A 189 -7.39 -2.21 4.54
C GLY A 189 -7.73 -3.62 4.07
N VAL A 190 -9.00 -3.80 3.69
CA VAL A 190 -9.52 -5.14 3.36
C VAL A 190 -9.49 -5.47 1.86
N SER A 191 -9.06 -4.52 1.02
CA SER A 191 -9.19 -4.63 -0.43
C SER A 191 -8.45 -5.83 -1.02
N LYS A 192 -7.23 -6.10 -0.56
CA LYS A 192 -6.32 -7.07 -1.20
C LYS A 192 -6.43 -8.45 -0.55
N ALA A 193 -6.15 -8.55 0.74
CA ALA A 193 -6.19 -9.81 1.48
C ALA A 193 -7.57 -10.52 1.38
N TYR A 194 -8.66 -9.75 1.48
CA TYR A 194 -10.02 -10.29 1.53
C TYR A 194 -10.74 -10.25 0.18
N ALA A 195 -10.07 -9.79 -0.89
CA ALA A 195 -10.68 -9.56 -2.20
C ALA A 195 -11.96 -8.69 -2.10
N MET A 196 -11.83 -7.55 -1.42
CA MET A 196 -12.91 -6.58 -1.13
C MET A 196 -12.67 -5.23 -1.82
N THR A 197 -12.04 -5.21 -2.99
CA THR A 197 -11.70 -3.97 -3.72
C THR A 197 -12.90 -3.05 -3.94
N GLY A 198 -14.06 -3.60 -4.34
CA GLY A 198 -15.30 -2.84 -4.58
C GLY A 198 -16.03 -2.37 -3.32
N TRP A 199 -15.65 -2.83 -2.13
CA TRP A 199 -16.32 -2.47 -0.87
C TRP A 199 -15.83 -1.15 -0.29
N ARG A 200 -14.64 -0.71 -0.74
CA ARG A 200 -14.06 0.59 -0.40
C ARG A 200 -13.88 0.79 1.12
N ILE A 201 -13.14 -0.12 1.78
CA ILE A 201 -12.73 0.06 3.18
C ILE A 201 -11.20 -0.01 3.30
N GLY A 202 -10.64 1.02 3.93
CA GLY A 202 -9.24 1.09 4.36
C GLY A 202 -9.15 1.95 5.62
N TYR A 203 -8.01 1.90 6.29
CA TYR A 203 -7.80 2.60 7.54
C TYR A 203 -6.38 3.12 7.64
N ILE A 204 -6.22 4.14 8.48
CA ILE A 204 -4.94 4.66 8.93
C ILE A 204 -4.87 4.58 10.45
N ALA A 205 -3.73 4.13 10.97
CA ALA A 205 -3.40 4.14 12.39
C ALA A 205 -2.17 5.03 12.63
N GLY A 206 -2.22 5.92 13.61
CA GLY A 206 -1.12 6.85 13.87
C GLY A 206 -1.37 7.74 15.09
N ARG A 207 -0.54 8.77 15.28
CA ARG A 207 -0.74 9.70 16.41
C ARG A 207 -2.05 10.48 16.30
N ASN A 208 -2.67 10.69 17.46
CA ASN A 208 -4.05 11.16 17.61
C ASN A 208 -4.32 12.54 16.97
N ASP A 209 -3.41 13.50 17.08
CA ASP A 209 -3.57 14.84 16.52
C ASP A 209 -3.76 14.81 14.99
N ILE A 210 -2.96 14.02 14.27
CA ILE A 210 -3.08 13.88 12.82
C ILE A 210 -4.30 13.03 12.43
N VAL A 211 -4.58 11.94 13.15
CA VAL A 211 -5.78 11.12 12.92
C VAL A 211 -7.05 11.96 13.09
N LYS A 212 -7.08 12.85 14.09
CA LYS A 212 -8.18 13.80 14.30
C LYS A 212 -8.28 14.81 13.16
N ALA A 213 -7.16 15.33 12.65
CA ALA A 213 -7.15 16.22 11.49
C ALA A 213 -7.71 15.53 10.24
N ILE A 214 -7.30 14.29 9.99
CA ILE A 214 -7.82 13.44 8.91
C ILE A 214 -9.33 13.26 9.04
N SER A 215 -9.82 12.90 10.23
CA SER A 215 -11.27 12.75 10.48
C SER A 215 -12.02 14.07 10.27
N THR A 216 -11.42 15.21 10.62
CA THR A 216 -12.03 16.54 10.45
C THR A 216 -12.16 16.89 8.97
N LEU A 217 -11.13 16.63 8.15
CA LEU A 217 -11.23 16.78 6.69
C LEU A 217 -12.24 15.80 6.08
N GLN A 218 -12.28 14.55 6.59
CA GLN A 218 -13.18 13.53 6.07
C GLN A 218 -14.65 13.91 6.27
N SER A 219 -14.98 14.60 7.38
CA SER A 219 -16.34 15.08 7.65
C SER A 219 -16.85 16.07 6.60
N GLN A 220 -15.93 16.78 5.93
CA GLN A 220 -16.26 17.77 4.89
C GLN A 220 -16.19 17.22 3.46
N SER A 221 -15.66 16.01 3.27
CA SER A 221 -15.50 15.41 1.94
C SER A 221 -16.47 14.26 1.68
N THR A 222 -16.68 13.37 2.66
CA THR A 222 -17.45 12.14 2.45
C THR A 222 -18.37 11.77 3.61
N SER A 223 -18.28 12.47 4.75
CA SER A 223 -18.86 12.00 6.02
C SER A 223 -18.23 10.66 6.45
N ASN A 224 -19.01 9.59 6.62
CA ASN A 224 -18.49 8.26 6.98
C ASN A 224 -18.38 7.32 5.75
N PRO A 225 -17.48 6.33 5.78
CA PRO A 225 -17.48 5.27 4.77
C PRO A 225 -18.75 4.42 4.83
N ASN A 226 -19.06 3.69 3.76
CA ASN A 226 -20.28 2.89 3.62
C ASN A 226 -20.52 1.95 4.84
N SER A 227 -21.67 2.09 5.51
CA SER A 227 -21.99 1.37 6.75
C SER A 227 -22.03 -0.16 6.60
N ILE A 228 -22.52 -0.66 5.47
CA ILE A 228 -22.59 -2.10 5.14
C ILE A 228 -21.19 -2.67 4.94
N ALA A 229 -20.33 -1.93 4.23
CA ALA A 229 -18.94 -2.32 4.03
C ALA A 229 -18.14 -2.27 5.34
N GLN A 230 -18.45 -1.35 6.25
CA GLN A 230 -17.85 -1.33 7.58
C GLN A 230 -18.21 -2.59 8.37
N ALA A 231 -19.48 -3.00 8.38
CA ALA A 231 -19.91 -4.25 9.03
C ALA A 231 -19.25 -5.50 8.40
N ALA A 232 -19.13 -5.53 7.07
CA ALA A 232 -18.41 -6.60 6.36
C ALA A 232 -16.92 -6.62 6.75
N ALA A 233 -16.29 -5.45 6.91
CA ALA A 233 -14.89 -5.35 7.30
C ALA A 233 -14.65 -5.77 8.76
N VAL A 234 -15.60 -5.57 9.68
CA VAL A 234 -15.54 -6.13 11.04
C VAL A 234 -15.39 -7.65 10.97
N GLU A 235 -16.26 -8.30 10.19
CA GLU A 235 -16.22 -9.75 9.99
C GLU A 235 -14.92 -10.18 9.30
N ALA A 236 -14.44 -9.42 8.32
CA ALA A 236 -13.17 -9.71 7.66
C ALA A 236 -11.99 -9.74 8.63
N LEU A 237 -11.92 -8.81 9.58
CA LEU A 237 -10.78 -8.66 10.50
C LEU A 237 -10.85 -9.59 11.72
N ASN A 238 -12.05 -9.99 12.15
CA ASN A 238 -12.27 -10.83 13.32
C ASN A 238 -12.54 -12.31 12.99
N GLY A 239 -13.05 -12.59 11.79
CA GLY A 239 -13.47 -13.92 11.36
C GLY A 239 -12.32 -14.86 10.99
N ASP A 240 -12.66 -15.91 10.24
CA ASP A 240 -11.70 -16.93 9.83
C ASP A 240 -10.73 -16.44 8.75
N HIS A 241 -9.43 -16.59 9.00
CA HIS A 241 -8.34 -16.21 8.09
C HIS A 241 -7.67 -17.39 7.37
N ASN A 242 -8.14 -18.63 7.58
CA ASN A 242 -7.49 -19.83 7.00
C ASN A 242 -7.40 -19.78 5.46
N PHE A 243 -8.38 -19.16 4.80
CA PHE A 243 -8.40 -18.99 3.35
C PHE A 243 -7.22 -18.16 2.81
N LEU A 244 -6.55 -17.34 3.63
CA LEU A 244 -5.42 -16.52 3.20
C LEU A 244 -4.23 -17.40 2.78
N LYS A 245 -3.95 -18.48 3.53
CA LYS A 245 -2.85 -19.41 3.20
C LYS A 245 -3.06 -20.08 1.84
N GLU A 246 -4.27 -20.55 1.58
CA GLU A 246 -4.63 -21.16 0.30
C GLU A 246 -4.50 -20.16 -0.85
N ARG A 247 -5.03 -18.94 -0.68
CA ARG A 247 -4.92 -17.89 -1.71
C ARG A 247 -3.49 -17.48 -1.98
N THR A 248 -2.68 -17.31 -0.95
CA THR A 248 -1.26 -16.98 -1.10
C THR A 248 -0.51 -18.09 -1.84
N LYS A 249 -0.83 -19.37 -1.60
CA LYS A 249 -0.31 -20.48 -2.39
C LYS A 249 -0.71 -20.38 -3.87
N ILE A 250 -1.99 -20.13 -4.17
CA ILE A 250 -2.47 -19.96 -5.55
C ILE A 250 -1.74 -18.80 -6.25
N PHE A 251 -1.55 -17.67 -5.57
CA PHE A 251 -0.80 -16.55 -6.13
C PHE A 251 0.68 -16.88 -6.35
N LYS A 252 1.31 -17.65 -5.45
CA LYS A 252 2.68 -18.14 -5.60
C LYS A 252 2.82 -19.02 -6.83
N ASP A 253 1.93 -20.00 -7.00
CA ASP A 253 1.95 -20.92 -8.15
C ASP A 253 1.80 -20.15 -9.48
N ARG A 254 0.94 -19.11 -9.50
CA ARG A 254 0.80 -18.21 -10.66
C ARG A 254 2.06 -17.38 -10.90
N ARG A 255 2.65 -16.80 -9.86
CA ARG A 255 3.92 -16.06 -9.94
C ARG A 255 5.00 -16.94 -10.57
N ASP A 256 5.20 -18.13 -10.02
CA ASP A 256 6.26 -19.07 -10.44
C ASP A 256 6.07 -19.52 -11.89
N PHE A 257 4.83 -19.74 -12.32
CA PHE A 257 4.52 -20.03 -13.72
C PHE A 257 4.87 -18.85 -14.65
N VAL A 258 4.36 -17.64 -14.35
CA VAL A 258 4.51 -16.48 -15.24
C VAL A 258 5.98 -16.03 -15.29
N ILE A 259 6.68 -15.99 -14.16
CA ILE A 259 8.08 -15.56 -14.14
C ILE A 259 9.01 -16.50 -14.90
N LYS A 260 8.78 -17.81 -14.81
CA LYS A 260 9.53 -18.80 -15.59
C LYS A 260 9.35 -18.59 -17.09
N LYS A 261 8.12 -18.26 -17.53
CA LYS A 261 7.82 -17.97 -18.94
C LYS A 261 8.44 -16.65 -19.39
N LEU A 262 8.29 -15.58 -18.61
CA LEU A 262 8.87 -14.27 -18.92
C LEU A 262 10.39 -14.31 -19.02
N ASN A 263 11.08 -14.91 -18.04
CA ASN A 263 12.53 -15.01 -18.05
C ASN A 263 13.08 -15.98 -19.12
N SER A 264 12.21 -16.75 -19.79
CA SER A 264 12.58 -17.54 -20.98
C SER A 264 12.39 -16.77 -22.30
N ALA A 265 11.73 -15.62 -22.28
CA ALA A 265 11.51 -14.80 -23.47
C ALA A 265 12.70 -13.87 -23.70
N SER A 266 13.25 -13.89 -24.92
CA SER A 266 14.40 -13.07 -25.29
C SER A 266 14.07 -11.58 -25.20
N GLY A 267 14.88 -10.82 -24.46
CA GLY A 267 14.74 -9.38 -24.27
C GLY A 267 13.87 -8.97 -23.07
N LEU A 268 13.25 -9.93 -22.37
CA LEU A 268 12.52 -9.68 -21.13
C LEU A 268 13.28 -10.24 -19.92
N SER A 269 13.17 -9.56 -18.78
CA SER A 269 13.67 -10.07 -17.50
C SER A 269 12.86 -9.52 -16.33
N ALA A 270 12.71 -10.31 -15.27
CA ALA A 270 12.05 -9.88 -14.05
C ALA A 270 12.67 -10.56 -12.82
N SER A 271 12.80 -9.78 -11.74
CA SER A 271 13.14 -10.32 -10.42
C SER A 271 11.94 -11.08 -9.84
N ILE A 272 12.21 -12.09 -9.01
CA ILE A 272 11.15 -12.86 -8.34
C ILE A 272 10.53 -12.00 -7.23
N PRO A 273 9.23 -11.61 -7.34
CA PRO A 273 8.60 -10.81 -6.30
C PRO A 273 8.38 -11.67 -5.04
N GLN A 274 8.62 -11.07 -3.88
CA GLN A 274 8.45 -11.74 -2.57
C GLN A 274 7.03 -11.56 -2.01
N GLY A 275 6.23 -10.66 -2.56
CA GLY A 275 4.85 -10.43 -2.18
C GLY A 275 4.04 -9.64 -3.21
N ALA A 276 2.86 -9.16 -2.81
CA ALA A 276 1.84 -8.60 -3.70
C ALA A 276 1.51 -9.56 -4.87
N PHE A 277 0.98 -9.08 -5.99
CA PHE A 277 0.60 -9.94 -7.13
C PHE A 277 0.99 -9.31 -8.47
N TYR A 278 2.09 -8.55 -8.47
CA TYR A 278 2.62 -7.84 -9.62
C TYR A 278 3.95 -8.46 -10.06
N LEU A 279 4.26 -8.31 -11.34
CA LEU A 279 5.59 -8.58 -11.90
C LEU A 279 6.05 -7.29 -12.58
N PHE A 280 7.15 -6.73 -12.09
CA PHE A 280 7.77 -5.56 -12.70
C PHE A 280 8.85 -6.05 -13.67
N VAL A 281 8.53 -6.03 -14.95
CA VAL A 281 9.28 -6.70 -16.02
C VAL A 281 10.11 -5.65 -16.76
N SER A 282 11.42 -5.86 -16.83
CA SER A 282 12.27 -5.10 -17.73
C SER A 282 12.10 -5.61 -19.16
N CYS A 283 11.82 -4.68 -20.07
CA CYS A 283 11.84 -4.87 -21.52
C CYS A 283 13.04 -4.19 -22.19
N GLU A 284 14.09 -3.86 -21.43
CA GLU A 284 15.26 -3.13 -21.94
C GLU A 284 15.91 -3.84 -23.14
N GLY A 285 15.94 -5.17 -23.14
CA GLY A 285 16.47 -5.98 -24.25
C GLY A 285 15.60 -5.99 -25.52
N LEU A 286 14.49 -5.25 -25.53
CA LEU A 286 13.62 -5.03 -26.69
C LEU A 286 13.72 -3.60 -27.24
N LEU A 287 14.38 -2.68 -26.52
CA LEU A 287 14.55 -1.31 -27.00
C LEU A 287 15.39 -1.29 -28.30
N GLY A 288 14.96 -0.48 -29.26
CA GLY A 288 15.53 -0.39 -30.60
C GLY A 288 15.08 -1.48 -31.58
N LYS A 289 14.29 -2.48 -31.15
CA LYS A 289 13.69 -3.47 -32.07
C LYS A 289 12.44 -2.90 -32.73
N SER A 290 12.03 -3.50 -33.85
CA SER A 290 10.81 -3.14 -34.57
C SER A 290 9.66 -4.09 -34.27
N THR A 291 8.44 -3.54 -34.17
CA THR A 291 7.17 -4.28 -34.10
C THR A 291 6.86 -4.96 -35.45
N LYS A 292 5.77 -5.75 -35.52
CA LYS A 292 5.29 -6.34 -36.78
C LYS A 292 4.88 -5.28 -37.82
N SER A 293 4.38 -4.14 -37.35
CA SER A 293 4.02 -2.99 -38.18
C SER A 293 5.21 -2.11 -38.57
N GLY A 294 6.42 -2.41 -38.09
CA GLY A 294 7.64 -1.66 -38.38
C GLY A 294 7.92 -0.47 -37.45
N LYS A 295 7.06 -0.20 -36.44
CA LYS A 295 7.31 0.82 -35.42
C LYS A 295 8.52 0.42 -34.57
N VAL A 296 9.42 1.35 -34.27
CA VAL A 296 10.57 1.10 -33.37
C VAL A 296 10.14 1.24 -31.92
N ILE A 297 10.49 0.28 -31.07
CA ILE A 297 10.25 0.31 -29.62
C ILE A 297 11.33 1.19 -28.98
N SER A 298 10.98 2.42 -28.59
CA SER A 298 11.95 3.39 -28.04
C SER A 298 11.93 3.45 -26.52
N ASN A 299 10.82 3.04 -25.89
CA ASN A 299 10.63 3.00 -24.44
C ASN A 299 9.65 1.87 -24.06
N ASP A 300 9.37 1.74 -22.77
CA ASP A 300 8.42 0.78 -22.20
C ASP A 300 6.97 1.05 -22.64
N LEU A 301 6.55 2.31 -22.81
CA LEU A 301 5.23 2.66 -23.34
C LEU A 301 5.01 2.12 -24.76
N ASP A 302 5.99 2.29 -25.66
CA ASP A 302 5.93 1.72 -27.01
C ASP A 302 5.78 0.20 -26.97
N PHE A 303 6.44 -0.46 -26.02
CA PHE A 303 6.34 -1.90 -25.85
C PHE A 303 4.96 -2.32 -25.29
N ALA A 304 4.42 -1.57 -24.32
CA ALA A 304 3.09 -1.81 -23.77
C ALA A 304 1.99 -1.62 -24.83
N GLU A 305 2.10 -0.57 -25.65
CA GLU A 305 1.22 -0.33 -26.81
C GLU A 305 1.31 -1.48 -27.81
N TYR A 306 2.53 -1.93 -28.13
CA TYR A 306 2.73 -3.07 -29.02
C TYR A 306 2.06 -4.35 -28.49
N LEU A 307 2.17 -4.66 -27.20
CA LEU A 307 1.49 -5.80 -26.60
C LEU A 307 -0.04 -5.67 -26.68
N LEU A 308 -0.57 -4.46 -26.51
CA LEU A 308 -2.00 -4.20 -26.57
C LEU A 308 -2.54 -4.32 -28.00
N GLU A 309 -1.91 -3.66 -28.97
CA GLU A 309 -2.41 -3.59 -30.35
C GLU A 309 -2.23 -4.91 -31.11
N ASP A 310 -1.06 -5.54 -31.00
CA ASP A 310 -0.73 -6.73 -31.79
C ASP A 310 -1.14 -8.04 -31.10
N TYR A 311 -1.30 -8.05 -29.78
CA TYR A 311 -1.56 -9.26 -29.00
C TYR A 311 -2.73 -9.16 -28.02
N LEU A 312 -3.38 -8.00 -27.91
CA LEU A 312 -4.50 -7.77 -26.98
C LEU A 312 -4.12 -8.03 -25.51
N VAL A 313 -2.85 -7.78 -25.15
CA VAL A 313 -2.34 -7.92 -23.79
C VAL A 313 -2.10 -6.53 -23.20
N ALA A 314 -2.94 -6.12 -22.26
CA ALA A 314 -2.78 -4.86 -21.53
C ALA A 314 -1.81 -5.03 -20.35
N VAL A 315 -0.77 -4.19 -20.32
CA VAL A 315 0.18 -4.02 -19.21
C VAL A 315 0.30 -2.54 -18.88
N VAL A 316 0.91 -2.22 -17.73
CA VAL A 316 1.17 -0.85 -17.25
C VAL A 316 2.64 -0.74 -16.91
#